data_AF-A0A1A3HRJ3-F1
#
_entry.id   AF-A0A1A3HRJ3-F1
#
_cell.length_a   1.000
_cell.length_b   1.000
_cell.length_c   1.000
_cell.angle_alpha   90.00
_cell.angle_beta   90.00
_cell.angle_gamma   90.00
#
_symmetry.space_group_name_H-M   'P 1'
#
loop_
_entity.id
_entity.type
_entity.pdbx_description
1 polymer ?
#
loop_
_entity_poly.entity_id
_entity_poly.type
_entity_poly.pdbx_seq_one_letter_code
_entity_poly.pdbx_strand_id
1 'polypeptide(L)'
;MSRESAGAAIRALRESRDWSLADLAAATGVSIMGLSFLERGARKPHKSTVQKVENGLGLPPGTYSRLLVAADPDAELARLIAAQPPEPSSVRRSAAVVVDRHSDAEVLEGYAEAQLDALRSVIDRLPATTSNEYETYILSVIAQCVKAEMLAASSWRVAVNAGADSTGRLMQHLEALEATRRALLERMPASLSARFDRACARSPLPEAVIAALVGLGRDELWDVRNRGAIPPNAVPRIRAFTEAMDAAEAGTDNRAASGEGSNESGS
;
A
#
# COMPACT_ATOMS: atom_id res chain seq x y z
N MET A 1 25.28 30.80 3.77
CA MET A 1 24.76 29.45 3.44
C MET A 1 23.49 29.55 2.65
N SER A 2 23.38 28.75 1.58
CA SER A 2 22.39 28.95 0.51
C SER A 2 21.39 27.81 0.41
N ARG A 3 20.21 28.11 -0.14
CA ARG A 3 19.20 27.11 -0.46
C ARG A 3 19.71 26.07 -1.46
N GLU A 4 20.64 26.45 -2.33
CA GLU A 4 21.23 25.51 -3.30
C GLU A 4 22.07 24.46 -2.56
N SER A 5 22.88 24.86 -1.59
CA SER A 5 23.70 23.91 -0.81
C SER A 5 22.84 22.93 0.02
N ALA A 6 21.75 23.41 0.62
CA ALA A 6 20.80 22.55 1.35
C ALA A 6 20.02 21.61 0.40
N GLY A 7 19.64 22.11 -0.78
CA GLY A 7 18.99 21.31 -1.82
C GLY A 7 19.92 20.25 -2.42
N ALA A 8 21.19 20.57 -2.61
CA ALA A 8 22.21 19.66 -3.12
C ALA A 8 22.46 18.49 -2.14
N ALA A 9 22.47 18.74 -0.84
CA ALA A 9 22.58 17.68 0.16
C ALA A 9 21.38 16.72 0.15
N ILE A 10 20.17 17.25 -0.02
CA ILE A 10 18.95 16.42 -0.18
C ILE A 10 19.02 15.60 -1.46
N ARG A 11 19.51 16.19 -2.56
CA ARG A 11 19.74 15.50 -3.83
C ARG A 11 20.74 14.35 -3.67
N ALA A 12 21.87 14.60 -3.02
CA ALA A 12 22.91 13.60 -2.79
C ALA A 12 22.37 12.42 -1.97
N LEU A 13 21.54 12.67 -0.95
CA LEU A 13 20.88 11.62 -0.18
C LEU A 13 19.87 10.82 -1.01
N ARG A 14 19.12 11.47 -1.90
CA ARG A 14 18.21 10.77 -2.81
C ARG A 14 18.99 9.86 -3.75
N GLU A 15 20.07 10.38 -4.35
CA GLU A 15 20.91 9.65 -5.30
C GLU A 15 21.69 8.51 -4.63
N SER A 16 22.12 8.67 -3.37
CA SER A 16 22.76 7.58 -2.60
C SER A 16 21.81 6.43 -2.25
N ARG A 17 20.51 6.59 -2.47
CA ARG A 17 19.48 5.54 -2.31
C ARG A 17 19.01 4.98 -3.66
N ASP A 18 19.68 5.35 -4.75
CA ASP A 18 19.30 5.03 -6.12
C ASP A 18 17.88 5.48 -6.50
N TRP A 19 17.36 6.52 -5.83
CA TRP A 19 16.02 7.05 -6.10
C TRP A 19 16.05 8.10 -7.21
N SER A 20 15.16 7.96 -8.18
CA SER A 20 14.87 9.04 -9.14
C SER A 20 14.00 10.12 -8.50
N LEU A 21 13.89 11.29 -9.17
CA LEU A 21 12.92 12.31 -8.77
C LEU A 21 11.47 11.80 -8.79
N ALA A 22 11.16 10.82 -9.65
CA ALA A 22 9.83 10.20 -9.71
C ALA A 22 9.58 9.30 -8.48
N ASP A 23 10.59 8.56 -8.03
CA ASP A 23 10.49 7.70 -6.85
C ASP A 23 10.29 8.54 -5.58
N LEU A 24 11.06 9.63 -5.44
CA LEU A 24 10.86 10.56 -4.32
C LEU A 24 9.51 11.27 -4.39
N ALA A 25 9.02 11.58 -5.59
CA ALA A 25 7.68 12.16 -5.78
C ALA A 25 6.58 11.21 -5.33
N ALA A 26 6.68 9.93 -5.69
CA ALA A 26 5.76 8.88 -5.25
C ALA A 26 5.79 8.70 -3.72
N ALA A 27 6.98 8.68 -3.12
CA ALA A 27 7.15 8.50 -1.67
C ALA A 27 6.66 9.69 -0.83
N THR A 28 6.71 10.91 -1.37
CA THR A 28 6.41 12.15 -0.62
C THR A 28 5.07 12.80 -0.98
N GLY A 29 4.49 12.43 -2.12
CA GLY A 29 3.34 13.12 -2.71
C GLY A 29 3.64 14.58 -3.10
N VAL A 30 4.91 14.92 -3.35
CA VAL A 30 5.36 16.22 -3.87
C VAL A 30 5.65 16.09 -5.36
N SER A 31 5.25 17.08 -6.17
CA SER A 31 5.49 17.02 -7.61
C SER A 31 6.99 16.98 -7.93
N ILE A 32 7.35 16.24 -8.99
CA ILE A 32 8.73 16.15 -9.53
C ILE A 32 9.32 17.54 -9.75
N MET A 33 8.54 18.47 -10.32
CA MET A 33 8.96 19.86 -10.50
C MET A 33 9.19 20.58 -9.16
N GLY A 34 8.34 20.33 -8.16
CA GLY A 34 8.51 20.85 -6.80
C GLY A 34 9.79 20.36 -6.13
N LEU A 35 10.11 19.08 -6.30
CA LEU A 35 11.36 18.46 -5.82
C LEU A 35 12.58 19.01 -6.57
N SER A 36 12.51 19.13 -7.90
CA SER A 36 13.57 19.75 -8.71
C SER A 36 13.89 21.18 -8.29
N PHE A 37 12.87 21.97 -7.96
CA PHE A 37 13.06 23.33 -7.46
C PHE A 37 13.67 23.37 -6.05
N LEU A 38 13.33 22.40 -5.21
CA LEU A 38 13.87 22.26 -3.87
C LEU A 38 15.36 21.84 -3.92
N GLU A 39 15.70 20.83 -4.71
CA GLU A 39 17.09 20.35 -4.88
C GLU A 39 18.02 21.40 -5.46
N ARG A 40 17.52 22.25 -6.36
CA ARG A 40 18.30 23.35 -6.94
C ARG A 40 18.30 24.61 -6.07
N GLY A 41 17.56 24.65 -4.96
CA GLY A 41 17.40 25.85 -4.14
C GLY A 41 16.74 27.04 -4.85
N ALA A 42 16.11 26.82 -6.01
CA ALA A 42 15.69 27.86 -6.95
C ALA A 42 14.55 28.75 -6.40
N ARG A 43 13.77 28.26 -5.43
CA ARG A 43 12.72 29.02 -4.75
C ARG A 43 12.62 28.63 -3.28
N LYS A 44 12.02 29.49 -2.47
CA LYS A 44 11.70 29.15 -1.07
C LYS A 44 10.61 28.06 -1.05
N PRO A 45 10.87 26.85 -0.55
CA PRO A 45 9.86 25.81 -0.46
C PRO A 45 8.85 26.15 0.65
N HIS A 46 7.62 25.66 0.48
CA HIS A 46 6.58 25.80 1.50
C HIS A 46 6.88 24.85 2.67
N LYS A 47 6.52 25.24 3.90
CA LYS A 47 6.77 24.42 5.11
C LYS A 47 6.21 23.01 4.98
N SER A 48 5.01 22.88 4.41
CA SER A 48 4.37 21.58 4.15
C SER A 48 5.12 20.73 3.12
N THR A 49 5.75 21.34 2.12
CA THR A 49 6.59 20.64 1.15
C THR A 49 7.85 20.11 1.80
N VAL A 50 8.51 20.93 2.62
CA VAL A 50 9.72 20.53 3.37
C VAL A 50 9.41 19.33 4.28
N GLN A 51 8.32 19.40 5.06
CA GLN A 51 7.94 18.31 5.96
C GLN A 51 7.66 17.00 5.21
N LYS A 52 6.98 17.06 4.06
CA LYS A 52 6.71 15.88 3.24
C LYS A 52 8.00 15.24 2.72
N VAL A 53 8.97 16.05 2.29
CA VAL A 53 10.27 15.58 1.80
C VAL A 53 11.12 15.01 2.93
N GLU A 54 11.17 15.67 4.08
CA GLU A 54 11.86 15.14 5.27
C GLU A 54 11.28 13.78 5.68
N ASN A 55 9.94 13.68 5.78
CA ASN A 55 9.28 12.42 6.13
C ASN A 55 9.55 11.31 5.10
N GLY A 56 9.41 11.59 3.79
CA GLY A 56 9.64 10.58 2.75
C GLY A 56 11.11 10.15 2.62
N LEU A 57 12.06 10.97 3.08
CA LEU A 57 13.47 10.60 3.20
C LEU A 57 13.82 10.01 4.58
N GLY A 58 12.87 9.93 5.51
CA GLY A 58 13.13 9.46 6.88
C GLY A 58 14.06 10.39 7.68
N LEU A 59 14.06 11.68 7.36
CA LEU A 59 14.85 12.70 8.05
C LEU A 59 14.08 13.28 9.23
N PRO A 60 14.77 13.64 10.33
CA PRO A 60 14.13 14.35 11.44
C PRO A 60 13.46 15.66 10.99
N PRO A 61 12.30 16.03 11.58
CA PRO A 61 11.65 17.30 11.28
C PRO A 61 12.59 18.51 11.49
N GLY A 62 12.61 19.41 10.52
CA GLY A 62 13.45 20.61 10.55
C GLY A 62 14.90 20.38 10.12
N THR A 63 15.24 19.19 9.61
CA THR A 63 16.54 18.91 8.97
C THR A 63 16.88 19.95 7.91
N TYR A 64 15.97 20.27 7.00
CA TYR A 64 16.20 21.28 5.95
C TYR A 64 16.54 22.65 6.54
N SER A 65 15.88 23.05 7.64
CA SER A 65 16.20 24.32 8.31
C SER A 65 17.61 24.32 8.90
N ARG A 66 18.10 23.18 9.40
CA ARG A 66 19.48 23.01 9.87
C ARG A 66 20.46 23.05 8.70
N LEU A 67 20.15 22.38 7.59
CA LEU A 67 20.97 22.42 6.36
C LEU A 67 21.10 23.83 5.78
N LEU A 68 20.07 24.67 5.89
CA LEU A 68 20.13 26.07 5.43
C LEU A 68 21.17 26.93 6.15
N VAL A 69 21.48 26.59 7.41
CA VAL A 69 22.48 27.30 8.24
C VAL A 69 23.77 26.51 8.44
N ALA A 70 23.73 25.22 8.07
CA ALA A 70 24.81 24.25 7.91
C ALA A 70 26.08 24.84 7.34
N ALA A 71 27.21 24.89 8.06
CA ALA A 71 28.51 25.26 7.48
C ALA A 71 29.03 24.21 6.46
N ASP A 72 28.56 22.98 6.59
CA ASP A 72 28.74 21.89 5.65
C ASP A 72 27.45 21.05 5.68
N PRO A 73 26.52 21.28 4.74
CA PRO A 73 25.23 20.58 4.71
C PRO A 73 25.35 19.07 4.52
N ASP A 74 26.35 18.59 3.77
CA ASP A 74 26.53 17.16 3.53
C ASP A 74 27.04 16.47 4.80
N ALA A 75 28.02 17.05 5.47
CA ALA A 75 28.50 16.52 6.75
C ALA A 75 27.44 16.61 7.85
N GLU A 76 26.65 17.70 7.90
CA GLU A 76 25.54 17.83 8.83
C GLU A 76 24.45 16.80 8.54
N LEU A 77 24.10 16.57 7.28
CA LEU A 77 23.13 15.56 6.89
C LEU A 77 23.61 14.15 7.24
N ALA A 78 24.88 13.84 6.96
CA ALA A 78 25.52 12.58 7.34
C ALA A 78 25.52 12.38 8.87
N ARG A 79 25.79 13.44 9.65
CA ARG A 79 25.68 13.38 11.12
C ARG A 79 24.25 13.16 11.58
N LEU A 80 23.26 13.80 10.97
CA LEU A 80 21.85 13.61 11.33
C LEU A 80 21.36 12.19 11.03
N ILE A 81 21.88 11.57 9.96
CA ILE A 81 21.60 10.18 9.60
C ILE A 81 22.37 9.21 10.52
N ALA A 82 23.64 9.50 10.83
CA ALA A 82 24.51 8.64 11.64
C ALA A 82 24.28 8.77 13.15
N ALA A 83 23.82 9.94 13.63
CA ALA A 83 23.36 10.16 15.00
C ALA A 83 21.98 9.56 15.27
N GLN A 84 21.50 8.68 14.39
CA GLN A 84 20.43 7.73 14.64
C GLN A 84 21.04 6.36 15.00
N PRO A 85 21.39 6.07 16.28
CA PRO A 85 21.44 4.70 16.77
C PRO A 85 20.03 4.07 16.70
N PRO A 86 19.90 2.73 16.70
CA PRO A 86 18.59 2.12 17.00
C PRO A 86 18.18 2.65 18.38
N GLU A 87 17.02 3.29 18.43
CA GLU A 87 16.56 4.11 19.56
C GLU A 87 16.85 3.49 20.93
N PRO A 88 17.33 4.32 21.88
CA PRO A 88 16.44 4.56 23.01
C PRO A 88 16.26 6.05 23.31
N SER A 89 15.02 6.34 23.68
CA SER A 89 14.48 7.60 24.18
C SER A 89 15.33 8.32 25.23
N SER A 90 15.43 9.65 25.16
CA SER A 90 15.26 10.50 26.36
C SER A 90 14.92 11.96 26.04
N VAL A 91 13.68 12.33 26.34
CA VAL A 91 13.20 13.51 27.09
C VAL A 91 14.08 14.77 27.09
N ARG A 92 13.56 15.86 26.49
CA ARG A 92 13.72 17.21 27.04
C ARG A 92 12.38 17.68 27.60
N ARG A 93 12.42 18.16 28.84
CA ARG A 93 11.30 18.66 29.64
C ARG A 93 10.58 19.82 28.94
N SER A 94 9.43 19.49 28.36
CA SER A 94 8.26 20.34 28.21
C SER A 94 7.10 19.43 28.59
N ALA A 95 6.49 19.69 29.76
CA ALA A 95 5.39 18.93 30.40
C ALA A 95 5.27 17.48 29.92
N ALA A 96 5.84 16.53 30.68
CA ALA A 96 5.94 15.13 30.31
C ALA A 96 4.58 14.51 29.98
N VAL A 97 4.23 14.52 28.68
CA VAL A 97 3.31 13.54 28.09
C VAL A 97 4.17 12.30 27.89
N VAL A 98 4.05 11.35 28.81
CA VAL A 98 4.55 9.98 28.58
C VAL A 98 3.67 9.41 27.47
N VAL A 99 4.19 9.39 26.25
CA VAL A 99 3.56 8.67 25.15
C VAL A 99 3.85 7.20 25.38
N ASP A 100 2.89 6.51 25.94
CA ASP A 100 2.92 5.07 26.06
C ASP A 100 2.76 4.46 24.66
N ARG A 101 3.84 3.92 24.10
CA ARG A 101 3.84 3.28 22.77
C ARG A 101 2.94 2.05 22.73
N HIS A 102 2.64 1.44 23.89
CA HIS A 102 1.64 0.39 24.01
C HIS A 102 0.24 0.98 23.81
N SER A 103 -0.06 2.12 24.45
CA SER A 103 -1.29 2.88 24.23
C SER A 103 -1.47 3.33 22.78
N ASP A 104 -0.40 3.72 22.07
CA ASP A 104 -0.49 4.08 20.65
C ASP A 104 -0.90 2.88 19.79
N ALA A 105 -0.38 1.69 20.09
CA ALA A 105 -0.74 0.46 19.38
C ALA A 105 -2.18 0.02 19.68
N GLU A 106 -2.66 0.18 20.91
CA GLU A 106 -4.05 -0.04 21.30
C GLU A 106 -5.01 0.95 20.63
N VAL A 107 -4.64 2.24 20.56
CA VAL A 107 -5.42 3.27 19.86
C VAL A 107 -5.51 2.96 18.36
N LEU A 108 -4.41 2.53 17.74
CA LEU A 108 -4.39 2.14 16.33
C LEU A 108 -5.21 0.87 16.05
N GLU A 109 -5.24 -0.05 17.00
CA GLU A 109 -6.10 -1.23 16.95
C GLU A 109 -7.58 -0.83 17.03
N GLY A 110 -7.98 -0.05 18.03
CA GLY A 110 -9.36 0.42 18.17
C GLY A 110 -9.83 1.23 16.96
N TYR A 111 -8.93 1.97 16.31
CA TYR A 111 -9.23 2.63 15.03
C TYR A 111 -9.48 1.61 13.90
N ALA A 112 -8.67 0.56 13.79
CA ALA A 112 -8.85 -0.49 12.79
C ALA A 112 -10.17 -1.24 12.99
N GLU A 113 -10.53 -1.54 14.24
CA GLU A 113 -11.81 -2.14 14.61
C GLU A 113 -12.99 -1.23 14.22
N ALA A 114 -12.92 0.06 14.56
CA ALA A 114 -13.97 1.02 14.20
C ALA A 114 -14.16 1.16 12.68
N GLN A 115 -13.09 1.07 11.89
CA GLN A 115 -13.18 1.06 10.42
C GLN A 115 -13.88 -0.21 9.91
N LEU A 116 -13.57 -1.37 10.49
CA LEU A 116 -14.23 -2.63 10.13
C LEU A 116 -15.73 -2.57 10.42
N ASP A 117 -16.14 -2.02 11.57
CA ASP A 117 -17.55 -1.87 11.91
C ASP A 117 -18.27 -0.84 11.05
N ALA A 118 -17.61 0.26 10.71
CA ALA A 118 -18.14 1.23 9.75
C ALA A 118 -18.38 0.57 8.36
N LEU A 119 -17.44 -0.25 7.89
CA LEU A 119 -17.57 -1.00 6.64
C LEU A 119 -18.73 -1.99 6.69
N ARG A 120 -18.84 -2.79 7.76
CA ARG A 120 -19.97 -3.72 7.96
C ARG A 120 -21.31 -2.99 7.88
N SER A 121 -21.43 -1.85 8.57
CA SER A 121 -22.63 -1.02 8.53
C SER A 121 -22.95 -0.49 7.14
N VAL A 122 -21.95 -0.14 6.32
CA VAL A 122 -22.16 0.28 4.92
C VAL A 122 -22.64 -0.90 4.08
N ILE A 123 -22.05 -2.09 4.27
CA ILE A 123 -22.41 -3.32 3.54
C ILE A 123 -23.86 -3.73 3.81
N ASP A 124 -24.31 -3.62 5.07
CA ASP A 124 -25.69 -3.93 5.46
C ASP A 124 -26.72 -2.99 4.81
N ARG A 125 -26.27 -1.80 4.39
CA ARG A 125 -27.10 -0.77 3.74
C ARG A 125 -26.92 -0.74 2.22
N LEU A 126 -26.29 -1.75 1.63
CA LEU A 126 -26.12 -1.81 0.19
C LEU A 126 -27.49 -1.84 -0.52
N PRO A 127 -27.62 -1.15 -1.67
CA PRO A 127 -28.86 -1.16 -2.44
C PRO A 127 -29.16 -2.57 -2.98
N ALA A 128 -30.39 -2.78 -3.45
CA ALA A 128 -30.75 -4.04 -4.10
C ALA A 128 -29.85 -4.33 -5.31
N THR A 129 -29.56 -5.61 -5.56
CA THR A 129 -28.71 -6.10 -6.67
C THR A 129 -29.21 -5.69 -8.06
N THR A 130 -30.47 -5.27 -8.16
CA THR A 130 -31.13 -4.82 -9.39
C THR A 130 -30.94 -3.32 -9.67
N SER A 131 -30.31 -2.57 -8.77
CA SER A 131 -30.01 -1.14 -8.99
C SER A 131 -28.94 -0.96 -10.07
N ASN A 132 -29.15 -0.01 -10.98
CA ASN A 132 -28.17 0.32 -12.02
C ASN A 132 -26.84 0.88 -11.46
N GLU A 133 -26.83 1.33 -10.20
CA GLU A 133 -25.63 1.84 -9.53
C GLU A 133 -24.96 0.80 -8.63
N TYR A 134 -25.50 -0.41 -8.54
CA TYR A 134 -25.08 -1.46 -7.60
C TYR A 134 -23.58 -1.79 -7.73
N GLU A 135 -23.08 -1.96 -8.96
CA GLU A 135 -21.67 -2.24 -9.22
C GLU A 135 -20.76 -1.08 -8.78
N THR A 136 -21.14 0.17 -9.09
CA THR A 136 -20.41 1.37 -8.66
C THR A 136 -20.34 1.47 -7.13
N TYR A 137 -21.44 1.17 -6.43
CA TYR A 137 -21.47 1.14 -4.97
C TYR A 137 -20.54 0.06 -4.41
N ILE A 138 -20.59 -1.16 -4.94
CA ILE A 138 -19.70 -2.24 -4.49
C ILE A 138 -18.23 -1.84 -4.70
N LEU A 139 -17.85 -1.33 -5.86
CA LEU A 139 -16.47 -0.89 -6.13
C LEU A 139 -16.02 0.19 -5.15
N SER A 140 -16.91 1.12 -4.78
CA SER A 140 -16.63 2.13 -3.76
C SER A 140 -16.35 1.50 -2.38
N VAL A 141 -17.16 0.53 -1.96
CA VAL A 141 -16.97 -0.18 -0.68
C VAL A 141 -15.71 -1.05 -0.69
N ILE A 142 -15.39 -1.72 -1.80
CA ILE A 142 -14.13 -2.46 -1.97
C ILE A 142 -12.95 -1.48 -1.81
N ALA A 143 -13.01 -0.31 -2.44
CA ALA A 143 -11.96 0.70 -2.29
C ALA A 143 -11.81 1.21 -0.85
N GLN A 144 -12.87 1.19 -0.04
CA GLN A 144 -12.81 1.49 1.39
C GLN A 144 -12.20 0.33 2.19
N CYS A 145 -12.58 -0.92 1.91
CA CYS A 145 -11.97 -2.12 2.53
C CYS A 145 -10.46 -2.10 2.37
N VAL A 146 -9.99 -1.85 1.15
CA VAL A 146 -8.58 -1.84 0.79
C VAL A 146 -7.81 -0.72 1.51
N LYS A 147 -8.44 0.44 1.74
CA LYS A 147 -7.84 1.50 2.57
C LYS A 147 -7.72 1.08 4.03
N ALA A 148 -8.75 0.44 4.57
CA ALA A 148 -8.74 -0.09 5.93
C ALA A 148 -7.69 -1.20 6.09
N GLU A 149 -7.50 -2.07 5.09
CA GLU A 149 -6.46 -3.11 5.07
C GLU A 149 -5.07 -2.50 5.15
N MET A 150 -4.76 -1.53 4.28
CA MET A 150 -3.46 -0.87 4.28
C MET A 150 -3.17 -0.16 5.60
N LEU A 151 -4.19 0.42 6.22
CA LEU A 151 -4.05 1.02 7.53
C LEU A 151 -3.82 -0.03 8.62
N ALA A 152 -4.63 -1.10 8.66
CA ALA A 152 -4.48 -2.19 9.62
C ALA A 152 -3.11 -2.87 9.49
N ALA A 153 -2.59 -3.04 8.27
CA ALA A 153 -1.24 -3.56 8.02
C ALA A 153 -0.17 -2.59 8.55
N SER A 154 -0.37 -1.29 8.38
CA SER A 154 0.54 -0.31 8.97
C SER A 154 0.50 -0.32 10.50
N SER A 155 -0.70 -0.39 11.09
CA SER A 155 -0.90 -0.52 12.53
C SER A 155 -0.26 -1.81 13.07
N TRP A 156 -0.39 -2.91 12.34
CA TRP A 156 0.23 -4.19 12.70
C TRP A 156 1.76 -4.07 12.77
N ARG A 157 2.39 -3.45 11.75
CA ARG A 157 3.85 -3.21 11.78
C ARG A 157 4.27 -2.36 12.98
N VAL A 158 3.48 -1.34 13.33
CA VAL A 158 3.75 -0.50 14.51
C VAL A 158 3.62 -1.33 15.79
N ALA A 159 2.56 -2.13 15.93
CA ALA A 159 2.34 -2.99 17.08
C ALA A 159 3.46 -4.03 17.26
N VAL A 160 3.93 -4.66 16.16
CA VAL A 160 5.08 -5.58 16.19
C VAL A 160 6.33 -4.88 16.70
N ASN A 161 6.65 -3.72 16.14
CA ASN A 161 7.85 -2.97 16.54
C ASN A 161 7.78 -2.42 17.97
N ALA A 162 6.56 -2.22 18.50
CA ALA A 162 6.32 -1.80 19.87
C ALA A 162 6.23 -2.98 20.87
N GLY A 163 6.25 -4.23 20.39
CA GLY A 163 6.03 -5.41 21.24
C GLY A 163 4.64 -5.46 21.87
N ALA A 164 3.62 -4.94 21.16
CA ALA A 164 2.25 -4.88 21.66
C ALA A 164 1.49 -6.20 21.47
N ASP A 165 0.60 -6.53 22.40
CA ASP A 165 -0.24 -7.73 22.35
C ASP A 165 -1.35 -7.65 21.28
N SER A 166 -1.56 -6.46 20.71
CA SER A 166 -2.57 -6.20 19.66
C SER A 166 -2.23 -6.79 18.30
N THR A 167 -1.01 -7.29 18.08
CA THR A 167 -0.57 -7.87 16.80
C THR A 167 -1.47 -9.01 16.31
N GLY A 168 -1.93 -9.89 17.20
CA GLY A 168 -2.84 -10.97 16.85
C GLY A 168 -4.23 -10.47 16.41
N ARG A 169 -4.78 -9.47 17.11
CA ARG A 169 -6.08 -8.88 16.79
C ARG A 169 -6.04 -8.10 15.47
N LEU A 170 -4.95 -7.35 15.23
CA LEU A 170 -4.71 -6.66 13.96
C LEU A 170 -4.61 -7.63 12.77
N MET A 171 -4.00 -8.82 12.94
CA MET A 171 -4.03 -9.86 11.90
C MET A 171 -5.45 -10.37 11.64
N GLN A 172 -6.24 -10.61 12.68
CA GLN A 172 -7.64 -11.03 12.51
C GLN A 172 -8.48 -9.96 11.79
N HIS A 173 -8.23 -8.68 12.05
CA HIS A 173 -8.87 -7.59 11.32
C HIS A 173 -8.47 -7.57 9.84
N LEU A 174 -7.19 -7.80 9.51
CA LEU A 174 -6.74 -7.93 8.12
C LEU A 174 -7.41 -9.08 7.39
N GLU A 175 -7.48 -10.26 8.02
CA GLU A 175 -8.16 -11.43 7.46
C GLU A 175 -9.67 -11.17 7.26
N ALA A 176 -10.32 -10.50 8.21
CA ALA A 176 -11.74 -10.14 8.11
C ALA A 176 -11.99 -9.13 6.97
N LEU A 177 -11.10 -8.16 6.78
CA LEU A 177 -11.19 -7.18 5.69
C LEU A 177 -11.01 -7.85 4.33
N GLU A 178 -10.01 -8.72 4.18
CA GLU A 178 -9.76 -9.48 2.95
C GLU A 178 -10.94 -10.42 2.62
N ALA A 179 -11.51 -11.10 3.62
CA ALA A 179 -12.70 -11.94 3.44
C ALA A 179 -13.91 -11.10 2.98
N THR A 180 -14.08 -9.92 3.58
CA THR A 180 -15.15 -8.98 3.21
C THR A 180 -14.98 -8.49 1.77
N ARG A 181 -13.76 -8.12 1.38
CA ARG A 181 -13.41 -7.69 0.01
C ARG A 181 -13.73 -8.78 -1.01
N ARG A 182 -13.37 -10.04 -0.73
CA ARG A 182 -13.69 -11.19 -1.61
C ARG A 182 -15.20 -11.41 -1.74
N ALA A 183 -15.93 -11.40 -0.62
CA ALA A 183 -17.38 -11.56 -0.63
C ALA A 183 -18.09 -10.46 -1.44
N LEU A 184 -17.54 -9.24 -1.46
CA LEU A 184 -18.05 -8.14 -2.30
C LEU A 184 -17.79 -8.39 -3.79
N LEU A 185 -16.60 -8.90 -4.15
CA LEU A 185 -16.28 -9.26 -5.55
C LEU A 185 -17.15 -10.43 -6.05
N GLU A 186 -17.50 -11.38 -5.20
CA GLU A 186 -18.40 -12.50 -5.53
C GLU A 186 -19.81 -12.05 -5.90
N ARG A 187 -20.25 -10.88 -5.41
CA ARG A 187 -21.54 -10.27 -5.81
C ARG A 187 -21.53 -9.71 -7.24
N MET A 188 -20.36 -9.62 -7.88
CA MET A 188 -20.19 -9.12 -9.25
C MET A 188 -19.43 -10.13 -10.13
N PRO A 189 -19.92 -11.38 -10.26
CA PRO A 189 -19.13 -12.47 -10.84
C PRO A 189 -18.77 -12.27 -12.32
N ALA A 190 -19.57 -11.47 -13.04
CA ALA A 190 -19.37 -11.13 -14.45
C ALA A 190 -18.40 -9.95 -14.67
N SER A 191 -18.12 -9.15 -13.64
CA SER A 191 -17.23 -8.00 -13.73
C SER A 191 -15.81 -8.48 -14.06
N LEU A 192 -15.15 -7.79 -15.00
CA LEU A 192 -13.81 -8.17 -15.44
C LEU A 192 -12.80 -8.14 -14.28
N SER A 193 -12.91 -7.18 -13.38
CA SER A 193 -12.05 -7.07 -12.20
C SER A 193 -12.21 -8.24 -11.24
N ALA A 194 -13.45 -8.70 -11.01
CA ALA A 194 -13.72 -9.86 -10.15
C ALA A 194 -13.22 -11.16 -10.79
N ARG A 195 -13.44 -11.36 -12.09
CA ARG A 195 -12.89 -12.52 -12.81
C ARG A 195 -11.37 -12.51 -12.81
N PHE A 196 -10.76 -11.35 -13.01
CA PHE A 196 -9.31 -11.20 -13.02
C PHE A 196 -8.70 -11.44 -11.63
N ASP A 197 -9.33 -10.96 -10.54
CA ASP A 197 -8.87 -11.26 -9.18
C ASP A 197 -8.89 -12.77 -8.89
N ARG A 198 -9.96 -13.48 -9.28
CA ARG A 198 -10.03 -14.95 -9.18
C ARG A 198 -8.97 -15.64 -10.04
N ALA A 199 -8.75 -15.17 -11.27
CA ALA A 199 -7.70 -15.69 -12.15
C ALA A 199 -6.32 -15.52 -11.52
N CYS A 200 -6.03 -14.37 -10.91
CA CYS A 200 -4.77 -14.15 -10.19
C CYS A 200 -4.62 -15.07 -8.98
N ALA A 201 -5.68 -15.25 -8.18
CA ALA A 201 -5.65 -16.10 -6.98
C ALA A 201 -5.44 -17.59 -7.29
N ARG A 202 -5.89 -18.06 -8.46
CA ARG A 202 -5.72 -19.46 -8.91
C ARG A 202 -4.44 -19.70 -9.71
N SER A 203 -3.83 -18.64 -10.23
CA SER A 203 -2.64 -18.74 -11.06
C SER A 203 -1.47 -19.27 -10.24
N PRO A 204 -0.69 -20.24 -10.76
CA PRO A 204 0.56 -20.67 -10.14
C PRO A 204 1.69 -19.64 -10.35
N LEU A 205 1.47 -18.61 -11.18
CA LEU A 205 2.49 -17.63 -11.53
C LEU A 205 2.65 -16.58 -10.42
N PRO A 206 3.88 -16.12 -10.14
CA PRO A 206 4.10 -14.98 -9.25
C PRO A 206 3.42 -13.72 -9.79
N GLU A 207 2.94 -12.86 -8.89
CA GLU A 207 2.22 -11.64 -9.23
C GLU A 207 3.02 -10.71 -10.16
N ALA A 208 4.34 -10.61 -9.97
CA ALA A 208 5.21 -9.83 -10.85
C ALA A 208 5.23 -10.35 -12.31
N VAL A 209 5.09 -11.67 -12.51
CA VAL A 209 5.01 -12.27 -13.84
C VAL A 209 3.65 -11.99 -14.47
N ILE A 210 2.57 -12.10 -13.68
CA ILE A 210 1.23 -11.74 -14.13
C ILE A 210 1.19 -10.27 -14.56
N ALA A 211 1.76 -9.36 -13.77
CA ALA A 211 1.89 -7.94 -14.09
C ALA A 211 2.56 -7.73 -15.45
N ALA A 212 3.69 -8.41 -15.69
CA ALA A 212 4.41 -8.34 -16.96
C ALA A 212 3.58 -8.89 -18.14
N LEU A 213 2.88 -10.02 -17.96
CA LEU A 213 2.01 -10.62 -18.98
C LEU A 213 0.87 -9.69 -19.39
N VAL A 214 0.22 -9.05 -18.42
CA VAL A 214 -0.84 -8.08 -18.71
C VAL A 214 -0.31 -6.69 -18.99
N GLY A 215 1.02 -6.50 -18.99
CA GLY A 215 1.74 -5.24 -19.22
C GLY A 215 1.26 -4.10 -18.35
N LEU A 216 1.21 -4.37 -17.03
CA LEU A 216 0.90 -3.41 -15.97
C LEU A 216 2.07 -3.33 -14.99
N GLY A 217 2.23 -2.16 -14.36
CA GLY A 217 3.04 -2.03 -13.14
C GLY A 217 2.41 -2.76 -11.95
N ARG A 218 3.18 -2.95 -10.87
CA ARG A 218 2.66 -3.60 -9.64
C ARG A 218 1.50 -2.83 -9.03
N ASP A 219 1.60 -1.50 -8.99
CA ASP A 219 0.57 -0.63 -8.43
C ASP A 219 -0.69 -0.63 -9.30
N GLU A 220 -0.52 -0.63 -10.63
CA GLU A 220 -1.64 -0.74 -11.57
C GLU A 220 -2.33 -2.10 -11.48
N LEU A 221 -1.57 -3.19 -11.34
CA LEU A 221 -2.13 -4.52 -11.13
C LEU A 221 -2.94 -4.57 -9.83
N TRP A 222 -2.41 -3.97 -8.77
CA TRP A 222 -3.10 -3.84 -7.50
C TRP A 222 -4.38 -3.01 -7.63
N ASP A 223 -4.37 -1.88 -8.34
CA ASP A 223 -5.54 -1.04 -8.59
C ASP A 223 -6.61 -1.77 -9.43
N VAL A 224 -6.20 -2.55 -10.42
CA VAL A 224 -7.12 -3.39 -11.20
C VAL A 224 -7.86 -4.38 -10.30
N ARG A 225 -7.12 -5.07 -9.42
CA ARG A 225 -7.69 -6.10 -8.53
C ARG A 225 -8.53 -5.51 -7.40
N ASN A 226 -8.19 -4.31 -6.93
CA ASN A 226 -8.72 -3.76 -5.69
C ASN A 226 -9.62 -2.53 -5.87
N ARG A 227 -9.64 -1.91 -7.05
CA ARG A 227 -10.44 -0.71 -7.35
C ARG A 227 -11.21 -0.80 -8.65
N GLY A 228 -10.95 -1.85 -9.45
CA GLY A 228 -11.58 -2.05 -10.75
C GLY A 228 -11.20 -1.03 -11.81
N ALA A 229 -10.16 -0.21 -11.55
CA ALA A 229 -9.64 0.74 -12.51
C ALA A 229 -8.76 0.02 -13.54
N ILE A 230 -9.35 -0.38 -14.66
CA ILE A 230 -8.65 -1.10 -15.73
C ILE A 230 -8.15 -0.13 -16.80
N PRO A 231 -6.82 -0.04 -17.03
CA PRO A 231 -6.28 0.72 -18.15
C PRO A 231 -6.82 0.18 -19.49
N PRO A 232 -7.35 1.03 -20.40
CA PRO A 232 -7.98 0.57 -21.65
C PRO A 232 -7.05 -0.29 -22.51
N ASN A 233 -5.76 0.02 -22.53
CA ASN A 233 -4.74 -0.72 -23.26
C ASN A 233 -4.52 -2.14 -22.71
N ALA A 234 -4.80 -2.39 -21.42
CA ALA A 234 -4.60 -3.67 -20.76
C ALA A 234 -5.82 -4.60 -20.85
N VAL A 235 -7.02 -4.07 -21.16
CA VAL A 235 -8.28 -4.83 -21.23
C VAL A 235 -8.17 -6.13 -22.06
N PRO A 236 -7.61 -6.13 -23.29
CA PRO A 236 -7.54 -7.35 -24.10
C PRO A 236 -6.66 -8.43 -23.46
N ARG A 237 -5.54 -8.02 -22.86
CA ARG A 237 -4.58 -8.93 -22.20
C ARG A 237 -5.15 -9.51 -20.90
N ILE A 238 -5.83 -8.68 -20.11
CA ILE A 238 -6.53 -9.10 -18.89
C ILE A 238 -7.62 -10.13 -19.22
N ARG A 239 -8.42 -9.88 -20.27
CA ARG A 239 -9.43 -10.84 -20.74
C ARG A 239 -8.81 -12.16 -21.17
N ALA A 240 -7.79 -12.11 -22.03
CA ALA A 240 -7.10 -13.32 -22.50
C ALA A 240 -6.50 -14.13 -21.34
N PHE A 241 -5.88 -13.46 -20.37
CA PHE A 241 -5.36 -14.12 -19.16
C PHE A 241 -6.47 -14.79 -18.34
N THR A 242 -7.58 -14.07 -18.13
CA THR A 242 -8.74 -14.57 -17.38
C THR A 242 -9.36 -15.79 -18.06
N GLU A 243 -9.57 -15.73 -19.37
CA GLU A 243 -10.10 -16.83 -20.18
C GLU A 243 -9.18 -18.06 -20.17
N ALA A 244 -7.86 -17.86 -20.22
CA ALA A 244 -6.90 -18.96 -20.11
C ALA A 244 -6.96 -19.66 -18.74
N MET A 245 -7.16 -18.91 -17.65
CA MET A 245 -7.32 -19.49 -16.31
C MET A 245 -8.66 -20.20 -16.13
N ASP A 246 -9.75 -19.65 -16.66
CA ASP A 246 -11.07 -20.29 -16.65
C ASP A 246 -11.05 -21.62 -17.46
N ALA A 247 -10.36 -21.64 -18.62
CA ALA A 247 -10.22 -22.85 -19.44
C ALA A 247 -9.37 -23.94 -18.77
N ALA A 248 -8.31 -23.54 -18.04
CA ALA A 248 -7.46 -24.48 -17.31
C ALA A 248 -8.25 -25.21 -16.19
N GLU A 249 -9.14 -24.50 -15.50
CA GLU A 249 -10.01 -25.06 -14.45
C GLU A 249 -11.04 -26.06 -15.00
N ALA A 250 -11.71 -25.72 -16.10
CA ALA A 250 -12.65 -26.64 -16.74
C ALA A 250 -11.96 -27.94 -17.22
N GLY A 251 -10.68 -27.87 -17.61
CA GLY A 251 -9.87 -29.02 -17.98
C GLY A 251 -9.46 -29.90 -16.79
N THR A 252 -9.25 -29.33 -15.60
CA THR A 252 -8.93 -30.09 -14.38
C THR A 252 -10.14 -30.84 -13.84
N ASP A 253 -11.33 -30.22 -13.84
CA ASP A 253 -12.56 -30.88 -13.37
C ASP A 253 -12.94 -32.08 -14.24
N ASN A 254 -12.77 -31.96 -15.57
CA ASN A 254 -13.06 -33.04 -16.49
C ASN A 254 -12.05 -34.21 -16.39
N ARG A 255 -10.78 -33.93 -16.02
CA ARG A 255 -9.78 -34.97 -15.75
C ARG A 255 -10.00 -35.68 -14.41
N ALA A 256 -10.44 -34.96 -13.38
CA ALA A 256 -10.79 -35.55 -12.09
C ALA A 256 -12.00 -36.50 -12.22
N ALA A 257 -13.04 -36.10 -12.95
CA ALA A 257 -14.22 -36.93 -13.21
C ALA A 257 -13.95 -38.18 -14.05
N SER A 258 -12.87 -38.19 -14.84
CA SER A 258 -12.48 -39.33 -15.69
C SER A 258 -11.55 -40.34 -14.99
N GLY A 259 -11.03 -40.02 -13.79
CA GLY A 259 -10.01 -40.80 -13.09
C GLY A 259 -10.51 -41.85 -12.09
N GLU A 260 -11.81 -41.90 -11.79
CA GLU A 260 -12.40 -42.82 -10.78
C GLU A 260 -12.89 -44.16 -11.36
N GLY A 261 -12.63 -44.45 -12.64
CA GLY A 261 -13.15 -45.63 -13.34
C GLY A 261 -12.13 -46.72 -13.69
N SER A 262 -10.99 -46.83 -13.00
CA SER A 262 -9.97 -47.85 -13.35
C SER A 262 -9.20 -48.34 -12.13
N ASN A 263 -9.89 -48.97 -11.18
CA ASN A 263 -9.21 -49.90 -10.28
C ASN A 263 -10.14 -51.01 -9.79
N GLU A 264 -10.67 -51.80 -10.73
CA GLU A 264 -11.11 -53.16 -10.45
C GLU A 264 -10.93 -53.96 -11.73
N SER A 265 -9.92 -54.85 -11.75
CA SER A 265 -9.90 -56.15 -12.43
C SER A 265 -8.46 -56.59 -12.73
N GLY A 266 -7.97 -57.59 -11.97
CA GLY A 266 -7.06 -58.61 -12.52
C GLY A 266 -5.65 -58.64 -11.93
N SER A 267 -5.46 -59.41 -10.85
CA SER A 267 -5.06 -60.83 -10.92
C SER A 267 -4.89 -61.40 -9.51
#